data_AF-A0A3S0Q8J7-F1
#
_entry.id   AF-A0A3S0Q8J7-F1
#
_cell.length_a   1.000
_cell.length_b   1.000
_cell.length_c   1.000
_cell.angle_alpha   90.00
_cell.angle_beta   90.00
_cell.angle_gamma   90.00
#
_symmetry.space_group_name_H-M   'P 1'
#
loop_
_entity.id
_entity.type
_entity.pdbx_description
1 polymer ?
#
loop_
_entity_poly.entity_id
_entity_poly.type
_entity_poly.pdbx_seq_one_letter_code
_entity_poly.pdbx_strand_id
1 'polypeptide(L)' 'MEILQQAEVFEKAKMSHMSNSDRVTASREAKRLVLAINKIYKKTKEATLMDIMKRLTIKKKRIDIRLKGRPNS' A
#
# COMPACT_ATOMS: atom_id res chain seq x y z
N MET A 1 -16.10 7.49 0.93
CA MET A 1 -14.76 8.11 0.91
C MET A 1 -13.76 7.50 1.91
N GLU A 2 -14.16 6.48 2.67
CA GLU A 2 -13.34 5.88 3.73
C GLU A 2 -12.03 5.24 3.24
N ILE A 3 -12.03 4.60 2.07
CA ILE A 3 -10.84 3.93 1.50
C ILE A 3 -9.72 4.92 1.16
N LEU A 4 -10.05 6.12 0.68
CA LEU A 4 -9.06 7.14 0.34
C LEU A 4 -8.42 7.72 1.60
N GLN A 5 -9.23 7.94 2.64
CA GLN A 5 -8.73 8.35 3.95
C GLN A 5 -7.84 7.29 4.58
N GLN A 6 -8.23 6.01 4.53
CA GLN A 6 -7.39 4.90 5.00
C GLN A 6 -6.07 4.81 4.21
N ALA A 7 -6.13 5.02 2.90
CA ALA A 7 -4.93 5.08 2.05
C ALA A 7 -4.00 6.22 2.44
N GLU A 8 -4.53 7.41 2.72
CA GLU A 8 -3.76 8.57 3.15
C GLU A 8 -3.12 8.37 4.53
N VAL A 9 -3.87 7.80 5.49
CA VAL A 9 -3.35 7.42 6.81
C VAL A 9 -2.21 6.40 6.67
N PHE A 10 -2.42 5.36 5.84
CA PHE A 10 -1.39 4.38 5.57
C PHE A 10 -0.17 5.00 4.89
N GLU A 11 -0.36 5.96 3.97
CA GLU A 11 0.71 6.68 3.29
C GLU A 11 1.55 7.52 4.27
N LYS A 12 0.91 8.17 5.24
CA LYS A 12 1.58 8.98 6.27
C LYS A 12 2.19 8.16 7.41
N ALA A 13 1.74 6.93 7.62
CA ALA A 13 2.22 6.08 8.72
C ALA A 13 3.74 5.82 8.65
N LYS A 14 4.45 5.99 9.76
CA LYS A 14 5.88 5.68 9.85
C LYS A 14 6.07 4.15 9.87
N MET A 15 6.98 3.66 9.04
CA MET A 15 7.29 2.22 8.90
C MET A 15 8.65 1.86 9.52
N SER A 16 9.02 2.56 10.60
CA SER A 16 10.24 2.30 11.40
C SER A 16 9.92 1.32 12.54
N HIS A 17 10.93 0.58 13.00
CA HIS A 17 10.85 -0.32 14.17
C HIS A 17 9.73 -1.38 14.15
N MET A 18 9.25 -1.76 12.96
CA MET A 18 8.20 -2.77 12.83
C MET A 18 8.72 -4.18 13.10
N SER A 19 7.97 -4.96 13.88
CA SER A 19 8.18 -6.40 14.04
C SER A 19 7.83 -7.15 12.74
N ASN A 20 8.13 -8.46 12.67
CA ASN A 20 7.74 -9.26 11.50
C ASN A 20 6.21 -9.37 11.34
N SER A 21 5.46 -9.50 12.44
CA SER A 21 3.99 -9.52 12.41
C SER A 21 3.41 -8.20 11.91
N ASP A 22 3.97 -7.06 12.36
CA ASP A 22 3.54 -5.74 11.91
C ASP A 22 3.75 -5.57 10.41
N ARG A 23 4.90 -6.02 9.90
CA ARG A 23 5.21 -5.96 8.47
C ARG A 23 4.26 -6.82 7.65
N VAL A 24 3.95 -8.05 8.10
CA VAL A 24 2.97 -8.91 7.42
C VAL A 24 1.61 -8.23 7.33
N THR A 25 1.15 -7.66 8.45
CA THR A 25 -0.12 -6.94 8.54
C THR A 25 -0.13 -5.73 7.61
N ALA A 26 0.92 -4.91 7.63
CA ALA A 26 1.03 -3.74 6.77
C ALA A 26 1.13 -4.08 5.28
N SER A 27 1.79 -5.19 4.91
CA SER A 27 1.83 -5.65 3.52
C SER A 27 0.45 -6.10 3.02
N ARG A 28 -0.29 -6.83 3.85
CA ARG A 28 -1.68 -7.24 3.56
C ARG A 28 -2.60 -6.03 3.42
N GLU A 29 -2.47 -5.08 4.34
CA GLU A 29 -3.26 -3.85 4.36
C GLU A 29 -3.00 -3.00 3.12
N ALA A 30 -1.74 -2.82 2.72
CA ALA A 30 -1.39 -2.12 1.49
C ALA A 30 -2.02 -2.80 0.26
N LYS A 31 -2.02 -4.14 0.19
CA LYS A 31 -2.67 -4.89 -0.90
C LYS A 31 -4.18 -4.68 -0.91
N ARG A 32 -4.82 -4.71 0.27
CA ARG A 32 -6.26 -4.46 0.45
C ARG A 32 -6.64 -3.09 -0.11
N LEU A 33 -5.90 -2.06 0.28
CA LEU A 33 -6.12 -0.67 -0.15
C LEU A 33 -5.94 -0.50 -1.67
N VAL A 34 -4.86 -1.02 -2.25
CA VAL A 34 -4.62 -0.95 -3.70
C VAL A 34 -5.75 -1.62 -4.49
N LEU A 35 -6.20 -2.82 -4.08
CA LEU A 35 -7.30 -3.51 -4.76
C LEU A 35 -8.63 -2.78 -4.60
N ALA A 36 -8.90 -2.19 -3.44
CA ALA A 36 -10.09 -1.38 -3.20
C ALA A 36 -10.09 -0.12 -4.07
N ILE A 37 -8.97 0.60 -4.16
CA ILE A 37 -8.83 1.77 -5.03
C ILE A 37 -8.97 1.38 -6.50
N ASN A 38 -8.41 0.25 -6.93
CA ASN A 38 -8.55 -0.22 -8.31
C ASN A 38 -10.02 -0.45 -8.70
N LYS A 39 -10.87 -0.93 -7.78
CA LYS A 39 -12.32 -1.07 -8.04
C LYS A 39 -12.98 0.29 -8.31
N ILE A 40 -12.56 1.34 -7.61
CA ILE A 40 -13.07 2.71 -7.83
C ILE A 40 -12.52 3.26 -9.15
N TYR A 41 -11.21 3.11 -9.38
CA TYR A 41 -10.55 3.54 -10.62
C TYR A 41 -11.17 2.91 -11.87
N LYS A 42 -11.55 1.63 -11.82
CA LYS A 42 -12.23 0.97 -12.95
C LYS A 42 -13.56 1.64 -13.32
N LYS A 43 -14.24 2.28 -12.38
CA LYS A 43 -15.51 2.99 -12.59
C LYS A 43 -15.30 4.46 -13.00
N THR A 44 -14.40 5.16 -12.33
CA THR A 44 -14.23 6.62 -12.51
C THR A 44 -13.12 7.00 -13.49
N LYS A 45 -12.12 6.13 -13.68
CA LYS A 45 -10.91 6.35 -14.50
C LYS A 45 -10.09 7.59 -14.11
N GLU A 46 -10.25 8.07 -12.88
CA GLU A 46 -9.51 9.24 -12.39
C GLU A 46 -8.01 8.96 -12.25
N ALA A 47 -7.18 9.84 -12.83
CA ALA A 47 -5.73 9.74 -12.75
C ALA A 47 -5.19 9.83 -11.31
N THR A 48 -5.86 10.59 -10.45
CA THR A 48 -5.49 10.77 -9.03
C THR A 48 -5.47 9.45 -8.26
N LEU A 49 -6.41 8.54 -8.56
CA LEU A 49 -6.47 7.20 -7.94
C LEU A 49 -5.26 6.35 -8.33
N MET A 50 -4.79 6.49 -9.58
CA MET A 50 -3.61 5.80 -10.07
C MET A 50 -2.35 6.24 -9.30
N ASP A 51 -2.22 7.53 -9.02
CA ASP A 51 -1.07 8.05 -8.27
C ASP A 51 -1.07 7.55 -6.82
N ILE A 52 -2.24 7.49 -6.18
CA ILE A 52 -2.38 6.90 -4.83
C ILE A 52 -1.97 5.42 -4.86
N MET A 53 -2.44 4.64 -5.85
CA MET A 53 -2.06 3.23 -5.97
C MET A 53 -0.55 3.06 -6.16
N LYS A 54 0.11 3.89 -6.98
CA LYS A 54 1.57 3.85 -7.18
C LYS A 54 2.31 4.10 -5.87
N ARG A 55 1.92 5.12 -5.09
CA ARG A 55 2.54 5.44 -3.80
C ARG A 55 2.38 4.31 -2.78
N LEU A 56 1.18 3.74 -2.67
CA LEU A 56 0.93 2.57 -1.83
C LEU A 56 1.75 1.34 -2.28
N THR A 57 1.88 1.12 -3.58
CA THR A 57 2.64 -0.01 -4.14
C THR A 57 4.13 0.10 -3.84
N ILE A 58 4.71 1.30 -3.96
CA ILE A 58 6.12 1.54 -3.58
C ILE A 58 6.33 1.24 -2.10
N LYS A 59 5.41 1.71 -1.24
CA LYS A 59 5.49 1.49 0.20
C LYS A 59 5.37 0.00 0.54
N LYS A 60 4.43 -0.71 -0.09
CA LYS A 60 4.28 -2.16 0.01
C LYS A 60 5.55 -2.90 -0.40
N LYS A 61 6.15 -2.54 -1.56
CA LYS A 61 7.38 -3.15 -2.05
C LYS A 61 8.52 -3.01 -1.03
N ARG A 62 8.66 -1.86 -0.38
CA ARG A 62 9.66 -1.66 0.70
C ARG A 62 9.41 -2.58 1.90
N ILE A 63 8.16 -2.78 2.29
CA ILE A 63 7.79 -3.70 3.38
C ILE A 63 8.10 -5.15 2.97
N ASP A 64 7.74 -5.54 1.76
CA ASP A 64 7.96 -6.90 1.23
C ASP A 64 9.44 -7.25 1.13
N ILE A 65 10.29 -6.31 0.68
CA ILE A 65 11.75 -6.50 0.65
C ILE A 65 12.31 -6.77 2.06
N ARG A 66 11.79 -6.07 3.07
CA ARG A 66 12.20 -6.27 4.48
C ARG A 66 11.66 -7.57 5.07
N LEU A 67 10.58 -8.12 4.52
CA LEU A 67 9.99 -9.39 4.94
C LEU A 67 10.63 -10.60 4.29
N LYS A 68 10.87 -10.53 2.98
CA LYS A 68 11.23 -11.67 2.14
C LYS A 68 12.68 -11.64 1.64
N GLY A 69 13.40 -10.55 1.90
CA GLY A 69 14.66 -10.25 1.21
C GLY A 69 14.41 -9.61 -0.16
N ARG A 70 15.48 -9.09 -0.77
CA ARG A 70 15.41 -8.56 -2.14
C ARG A 70 15.22 -9.75 -3.09
N PRO A 71 14.18 -9.77 -3.95
CA PRO A 71 14.16 -10.72 -5.05
C PRO A 71 15.43 -10.47 -5.88
N ASN A 72 16.18 -11.52 -6.18
CA ASN A 72 17.51 -11.45 -6.81
C ASN A 72 17.54 -10.42 -7.94
N SER A 73 18.53 -9.53 -7.88
CA SER A 73 18.82 -8.46 -8.86
C SER A 73 19.04 -9.01 -10.25
#